data_AF-A0A9C7APM8-F1
#
_entry.id   AF-A0A9C7APM8-F1
#
_cell.length_a   1.000
_cell.length_b   1.000
_cell.length_c   1.000
_cell.angle_alpha   90.00
_cell.angle_beta   90.00
_cell.angle_gamma   90.00
#
_symmetry.space_group_name_H-M   'P 1'
#
loop_
_entity.id
_entity.type
_entity.pdbx_description
1 polymer ?
#
loop_
_entity_poly.entity_id
_entity_poly.type
_entity_poly.pdbx_seq_one_letter_code
_entity_poly.pdbx_strand_id
1 'polypeptide(L)'
;MDRCSPMIVIKLDAVARTLARKYSCPIYLVGSALNTDTPRDVDILAIMPDDEFAKRYGSVKEWVQQGETGDWGEARWRWSRECTRQTKQLWRVTDMKIDFQIQPESYANSYKAPKLLLAERRGRNHEL
;
A
#
# COMPACT_ATOMS: atom_id res chain seq x y z
N MET A 1 7.19 -22.89 7.34
CA MET A 1 5.99 -22.04 7.42
C MET A 1 6.47 -20.70 7.93
N ASP A 2 6.56 -19.74 7.02
CA ASP A 2 6.94 -18.38 7.34
C ASP A 2 5.90 -17.79 8.28
N ARG A 3 6.33 -17.42 9.49
CA ARG A 3 5.44 -16.91 10.52
C ARG A 3 5.59 -15.41 10.56
N CYS A 4 4.73 -14.71 9.82
CA CYS A 4 4.42 -13.33 10.16
C CYS A 4 3.83 -13.34 11.58
N SER A 5 4.38 -12.52 12.48
CA SER A 5 3.88 -12.46 13.85
C SER A 5 2.39 -12.09 13.85
N PRO A 6 1.50 -12.89 14.47
CA PRO A 6 0.08 -12.57 14.57
C PRO A 6 -0.17 -11.21 15.23
N MET A 7 0.75 -10.78 16.11
CA MET A 7 0.68 -9.47 16.76
C MET A 7 0.83 -8.32 15.76
N ILE A 8 1.63 -8.48 14.71
CA ILE A 8 1.76 -7.46 13.64
C ILE A 8 0.42 -7.33 12.93
N VAL A 9 -0.18 -8.45 12.51
CA VAL A 9 -1.47 -8.45 11.80
C VAL A 9 -2.57 -7.80 12.65
N ILE A 10 -2.64 -8.13 13.95
CA ILE A 10 -3.61 -7.54 14.89
C ILE A 10 -3.40 -6.03 15.00
N LYS A 11 -2.15 -5.56 15.15
CA LYS A 11 -1.84 -4.12 15.22
C LYS A 11 -2.20 -3.38 13.93
N LEU A 12 -2.14 -4.07 12.78
CA LEU A 12 -2.41 -3.47 11.48
C LEU A 12 -3.89 -3.49 11.08
N ASP A 13 -4.74 -4.35 11.67
CA ASP A 13 -6.13 -4.54 11.20
C ASP A 13 -6.93 -3.21 11.13
N ALA A 14 -6.94 -2.42 12.21
CA ALA A 14 -7.71 -1.18 12.26
C ALA A 14 -7.22 -0.13 11.24
N VAL A 15 -5.89 -0.01 11.07
CA VAL A 15 -5.30 0.93 10.11
C VAL A 15 -5.50 0.45 8.69
N ALA A 16 -5.37 -0.84 8.41
CA ALA A 16 -5.60 -1.43 7.10
C ALA A 16 -7.05 -1.21 6.65
N ARG A 17 -8.03 -1.43 7.53
CA ARG A 17 -9.44 -1.13 7.22
C ARG A 17 -9.69 0.35 6.93
N THR A 18 -9.00 1.24 7.64
CA THR A 18 -9.10 2.69 7.42
C THR A 18 -8.50 3.09 6.08
N LEU A 19 -7.32 2.56 5.74
CA LEU A 19 -6.68 2.76 4.45
C LEU A 19 -7.52 2.20 3.30
N ALA A 20 -8.07 0.99 3.45
CA ALA A 20 -8.90 0.35 2.44
C ALA A 20 -10.13 1.19 2.09
N ARG A 21 -10.78 1.79 3.10
CA ARG A 21 -11.88 2.75 2.89
C ARG A 21 -11.41 4.02 2.21
N LYS A 22 -10.31 4.61 2.71
CA LYS A 22 -9.75 5.88 2.19
C LYS A 22 -9.35 5.79 0.71
N TYR A 23 -8.75 4.68 0.31
CA TYR A 23 -8.25 4.47 -1.05
C TYR A 23 -9.18 3.65 -1.92
N SER A 24 -10.28 3.12 -1.35
CA SER A 24 -11.24 2.26 -2.04
C SER A 24 -10.56 1.08 -2.76
N CYS A 25 -9.55 0.49 -2.13
CA CYS A 25 -8.73 -0.58 -2.68
C CYS A 25 -8.21 -1.54 -1.58
N PRO A 26 -7.83 -2.78 -1.92
CA PRO A 26 -7.30 -3.72 -0.95
C PRO A 26 -5.92 -3.30 -0.41
N ILE A 27 -5.66 -3.64 0.85
CA ILE A 27 -4.43 -3.35 1.58
C ILE A 27 -3.72 -4.64 1.95
N TYR A 28 -2.42 -4.70 1.66
CA TYR A 28 -1.59 -5.87 1.87
C TYR A 28 -0.39 -5.56 2.76
N LEU A 29 0.02 -6.55 3.56
CA LEU A 29 1.35 -6.64 4.12
C LEU A 29 2.26 -7.31 3.08
N VAL A 30 3.42 -6.72 2.84
CA VAL A 30 4.42 -7.24 1.89
C VAL A 30 5.82 -7.21 2.51
N GLY A 31 6.82 -7.60 1.71
CA GLY A 31 8.22 -7.46 2.10
C GLY A 31 8.65 -8.40 3.21
N SER A 32 9.71 -8.01 3.93
CA SER A 32 10.40 -8.89 4.87
C SER A 32 9.56 -9.24 6.11
N ALA A 33 8.63 -8.35 6.50
CA ALA A 33 7.73 -8.53 7.64
C ALA A 33 6.79 -9.75 7.55
N LEU A 34 6.67 -10.35 6.36
CA LEU A 34 5.96 -11.62 6.17
C LEU A 34 6.71 -12.82 6.77
N ASN A 35 8.04 -12.72 6.91
CA ASN A 35 8.92 -13.84 7.22
C ASN A 35 9.71 -13.64 8.53
N THR A 36 9.39 -12.60 9.31
CA THR A 36 10.09 -12.28 10.56
C THR A 36 9.12 -11.81 11.63
N ASP A 37 9.37 -12.24 12.88
CA ASP A 37 8.54 -11.87 14.03
C ASP A 37 8.88 -10.46 14.57
N THR A 38 10.09 -9.96 14.27
CA THR A 38 10.59 -8.65 14.72
C THR A 38 11.15 -7.83 13.55
N PRO A 39 10.30 -7.42 12.61
CA PRO A 39 10.76 -6.64 11.46
C PRO A 39 11.27 -5.26 11.91
N ARG A 40 12.33 -4.78 11.25
CA ARG A 40 12.84 -3.41 11.42
C ARG A 40 11.83 -2.37 10.92
N ASP A 41 11.14 -2.72 9.83
CA ASP A 41 10.13 -1.95 9.14
C ASP A 41 9.07 -2.87 8.51
N VAL A 42 7.87 -2.33 8.35
CA VAL A 42 6.68 -3.07 7.91
C VAL A 42 6.17 -2.40 6.64
N ASP A 43 6.25 -3.11 5.52
CA ASP A 43 5.80 -2.61 4.23
C ASP A 43 4.29 -2.85 4.04
N ILE A 44 3.53 -1.78 3.84
CA ILE A 44 2.09 -1.84 3.59
C ILE A 44 1.81 -1.32 2.18
N LEU A 45 1.13 -2.13 1.39
CA LEU A 45 0.83 -1.85 -0.01
C LEU A 45 -0.68 -1.71 -0.24
N ALA A 46 -1.09 -0.54 -0.72
CA ALA A 46 -2.41 -0.33 -1.32
C ALA A 46 -2.35 -0.65 -2.82
N ILE A 47 -3.04 -1.69 -3.26
CA ILE A 47 -3.10 -2.06 -4.69
C ILE A 47 -4.36 -1.44 -5.29
N MET A 48 -4.18 -0.37 -6.05
CA MET A 48 -5.27 0.42 -6.62
C MET A 48 -5.52 0.02 -8.09
N PRO A 49 -6.78 -0.14 -8.54
CA PRO A 49 -7.07 -0.33 -9.97
C PRO A 49 -6.42 0.75 -10.83
N ASP A 50 -5.89 0.36 -11.98
CA ASP A 50 -5.10 1.25 -12.86
C ASP A 50 -5.86 2.52 -13.27
N ASP A 51 -7.17 2.42 -13.50
CA ASP A 51 -8.01 3.54 -13.89
C ASP A 51 -8.21 4.54 -12.74
N GLU A 52 -8.42 4.06 -11.51
CA GLU A 52 -8.49 4.88 -10.30
C GLU A 52 -7.14 5.51 -9.97
N PHE A 53 -6.06 4.75 -10.16
CA PHE A 53 -4.70 5.27 -10.02
C PHE A 53 -4.47 6.40 -11.03
N ALA A 54 -4.86 6.19 -12.29
CA ALA A 54 -4.70 7.19 -13.34
C ALA A 54 -5.50 8.47 -13.08
N LYS A 55 -6.74 8.36 -12.58
CA LYS A 55 -7.55 9.51 -12.15
C LYS A 55 -6.86 10.31 -11.05
N ARG A 56 -6.16 9.66 -10.12
CA ARG A 56 -5.54 10.30 -8.95
C ARG A 56 -4.13 10.84 -9.20
N TYR A 57 -3.33 10.11 -9.97
CA TYR A 57 -1.89 10.36 -10.11
C TYR A 57 -1.43 10.54 -11.57
N GLY A 58 -2.30 10.36 -12.57
CA GLY A 58 -1.92 10.41 -13.98
C GLY A 58 -1.46 9.05 -14.52
N SER A 59 -0.94 9.05 -15.75
CA SER A 59 -0.65 7.82 -16.50
C SER A 59 0.17 6.80 -15.71
N VAL A 60 -0.32 5.55 -15.63
CA VAL A 60 0.40 4.43 -15.01
C VAL A 60 1.74 4.20 -15.72
N LYS A 61 1.75 4.25 -17.06
CA LYS A 61 2.97 4.06 -17.86
C LYS A 61 4.04 5.10 -17.53
N GLU A 62 3.64 6.38 -17.48
CA GLU A 62 4.56 7.46 -17.12
C GLU A 62 5.03 7.31 -15.66
N TRP A 63 4.11 6.96 -14.74
CA TRP A 63 4.47 6.70 -13.35
C TRP A 63 5.53 5.60 -13.24
N VAL A 64 5.37 4.47 -13.94
CA VAL A 64 6.36 3.38 -13.96
C VAL A 64 7.70 3.87 -14.51
N GLN A 65 7.69 4.52 -15.69
CA GLN A 65 8.89 5.05 -16.32
C GLN A 65 9.66 6.01 -15.40
N GLN A 66 8.97 6.95 -14.74
CA GLN A 66 9.60 7.88 -13.80
C GLN A 66 10.18 7.17 -12.56
N GLY A 67 9.61 6.03 -12.16
CA GLY A 67 10.17 5.17 -11.13
C GLY A 67 11.48 4.49 -11.54
N GLU A 68 11.62 4.15 -12.83
CA GLU A 68 12.80 3.51 -13.40
C GLU A 68 13.92 4.51 -13.72
N THR A 69 13.57 5.71 -14.20
CA THR A 69 14.54 6.71 -14.65
C THR A 69 14.93 7.72 -13.57
N GLY A 70 14.07 7.92 -12.56
CA GLY A 70 14.25 8.98 -11.57
C GLY A 70 13.86 10.39 -12.05
N ASP A 71 13.42 10.54 -13.30
CA ASP A 71 12.99 11.83 -13.87
C ASP A 71 11.55 12.16 -13.42
N TRP A 72 11.40 12.61 -12.18
CA TRP A 72 10.08 12.73 -11.54
C TRP A 72 9.33 14.00 -11.94
N GLY A 73 8.18 13.80 -12.57
CA GLY A 73 7.18 14.83 -12.82
C GLY A 73 6.27 15.10 -11.61
N GLU A 74 5.41 16.11 -11.74
CA GLU A 74 4.49 16.55 -10.68
C GLU A 74 3.60 15.44 -10.14
N ALA A 75 3.07 14.59 -11.04
CA ALA A 75 2.28 13.40 -10.75
C ALA A 75 2.96 12.46 -9.74
N ARG A 76 4.22 12.10 -9.98
CA ARG A 76 5.03 11.22 -9.12
C ARG A 76 5.39 11.90 -7.81
N TRP A 77 5.66 13.21 -7.83
CA TRP A 77 5.85 13.99 -6.60
C TRP A 77 4.61 14.02 -5.71
N ARG A 78 3.41 14.20 -6.30
CA ARG A 78 2.14 14.14 -5.56
C ARG A 78 1.91 12.76 -4.93
N TRP A 79 2.17 11.69 -5.68
CA TRP A 79 2.15 10.32 -5.18
C TRP A 79 3.12 10.12 -4.01
N SER A 80 4.37 10.56 -4.14
CA SER A 80 5.41 10.40 -3.12
C SER A 80 5.09 11.16 -1.84
N ARG A 81 4.57 12.40 -1.95
CA ARG A 81 4.11 13.19 -0.81
C ARG A 81 2.96 12.52 -0.06
N GLU A 82 1.99 11.96 -0.79
CA GLU A 82 0.87 11.22 -0.20
C GLU A 82 1.38 9.98 0.56
N CYS A 83 2.25 9.17 -0.06
CA CYS A 83 2.83 7.98 0.58
C CYS A 83 3.61 8.38 1.85
N THR A 84 4.49 9.39 1.75
CA THR A 84 5.28 9.90 2.89
C THR A 84 4.40 10.40 4.03
N ARG A 85 3.32 11.13 3.71
CA ARG A 85 2.37 11.64 4.71
C ARG A 85 1.69 10.48 5.45
N GLN A 86 1.29 9.45 4.71
CA GLN A 86 0.64 8.27 5.28
C GLN A 86 1.59 7.43 6.12
N THR A 87 2.82 7.18 5.64
CA THR A 87 3.90 6.56 6.43
C THR A 87 4.06 7.24 7.79
N LYS A 88 4.17 8.58 7.82
CA LYS A 88 4.31 9.34 9.07
C LYS A 88 3.10 9.19 9.99
N GLN A 89 1.88 9.20 9.43
CA GLN A 89 0.66 9.03 10.21
C GLN A 89 0.56 7.61 10.77
N LEU A 90 0.85 6.59 9.96
CA LEU A 90 0.79 5.19 10.34
C LEU A 90 1.82 4.85 11.41
N TRP A 91 3.03 5.40 11.32
CA TRP A 91 4.03 5.22 12.37
C TRP A 91 3.52 5.74 13.72
N ARG A 92 2.93 6.94 13.76
CA ARG A 92 2.40 7.52 15.01
C ARG A 92 1.30 6.69 15.66
N VAL A 93 0.43 6.04 14.88
CA VAL A 93 -0.73 5.30 15.42
C VAL A 93 -0.41 3.84 15.73
N THR A 94 0.61 3.26 15.09
CA THR A 94 0.97 1.84 15.26
C THR A 94 2.20 1.62 16.13
N ASP A 95 3.00 2.67 16.35
CA ASP A 95 4.35 2.59 16.91
C ASP A 95 5.28 1.63 16.15
N MET A 96 5.01 1.44 14.85
CA MET A 96 5.82 0.64 13.94
C MET A 96 6.37 1.50 12.82
N LYS A 97 7.60 1.21 12.36
CA LYS A 97 8.17 1.87 11.18
C LYS A 97 7.46 1.33 9.93
N ILE A 98 6.36 1.96 9.56
CA ILE A 98 5.59 1.58 8.37
C ILE A 98 6.19 2.24 7.13
N ASP A 99 6.47 1.48 6.07
CA ASP A 99 6.62 2.04 4.73
C ASP A 99 5.32 1.80 3.93
N PHE A 100 4.58 2.87 3.66
CA PHE A 100 3.31 2.79 2.96
C PHE A 100 3.47 3.21 1.50
N GLN A 101 3.00 2.36 0.60
CA GLN A 101 3.00 2.63 -0.83
C GLN A 101 1.62 2.38 -1.45
N ILE A 102 1.32 3.14 -2.50
CA ILE A 102 0.18 2.91 -3.37
C ILE A 102 0.73 2.51 -4.73
N GLN A 103 0.30 1.39 -5.29
CA GLN A 103 0.73 0.94 -6.61
C GLN A 103 -0.48 0.69 -7.50
N PRO A 104 -0.37 0.95 -8.81
CA PRO A 104 -1.36 0.48 -9.78
C PRO A 104 -1.33 -1.04 -9.83
N GLU A 105 -2.50 -1.65 -10.03
CA GLU A 105 -2.72 -3.09 -10.00
C GLU A 105 -1.85 -3.83 -11.01
N SER A 106 -1.73 -3.34 -12.24
CA SER A 106 -0.87 -3.96 -13.26
C SER A 106 0.59 -4.04 -12.82
N TYR A 107 1.11 -2.96 -12.22
CA TYR A 107 2.48 -2.92 -11.72
C TYR A 107 2.65 -3.85 -10.51
N ALA A 108 1.74 -3.78 -9.54
CA ALA A 108 1.80 -4.62 -8.35
C ALA A 108 1.72 -6.13 -8.67
N ASN A 109 1.02 -6.50 -9.74
CA ASN A 109 0.89 -7.88 -10.20
C ASN A 109 2.02 -8.35 -11.11
N SER A 110 2.87 -7.44 -11.60
CA SER A 110 4.08 -7.82 -12.34
C SER A 110 5.11 -8.54 -11.44
N TYR A 111 5.05 -8.32 -10.12
CA TYR A 111 5.90 -8.98 -9.13
C TYR A 111 5.25 -10.24 -8.58
N LYS A 112 6.02 -11.35 -8.53
CA LYS A 112 5.62 -12.63 -7.92
C LYS A 112 5.93 -12.72 -6.42
N ALA A 113 6.20 -11.59 -5.76
CA ALA A 113 6.51 -11.56 -4.33
C ALA A 113 5.26 -11.90 -3.49
N PRO A 114 5.42 -12.58 -2.35
CA PRO A 114 4.29 -12.90 -1.47
C PRO A 114 3.65 -11.64 -0.89
N LYS A 115 2.33 -11.70 -0.69
CA LYS A 115 1.51 -10.62 -0.12
C LYS A 115 0.49 -11.26 0.81
N LEU A 116 0.30 -10.68 1.99
CA LEU A 116 -0.78 -11.07 2.91
C LEU A 116 -1.85 -10.00 2.90
N LEU A 117 -3.08 -10.36 2.55
CA LEU A 117 -4.20 -9.43 2.59
C LEU A 117 -4.50 -9.03 4.05
N LEU A 118 -4.49 -7.72 4.32
CA LEU A 118 -4.85 -7.15 5.63
C LEU A 118 -6.29 -6.64 5.64
N ALA A 119 -6.75 -6.02 4.54
CA ALA A 119 -8.11 -5.52 4.43
C ALA A 119 -8.59 -5.50 2.98
N GLU A 120 -9.80 -6.01 2.76
CA GLU A 120 -10.47 -5.98 1.46
C GLU A 120 -10.91 -4.58 1.03
N ARG A 121 -11.04 -4.38 -0.28
CA ARG A 121 -11.83 -3.27 -0.82
C ARG A 121 -13.27 -3.49 -0.39
N ARG A 122 -13.82 -2.64 0.47
CA ARG A 122 -15.28 -2.62 0.64
C ARG A 122 -15.91 -2.11 -0.66
N GLY A 123 -16.73 -2.95 -1.29
CA GLY A 123 -17.63 -2.52 -2.33
C GLY A 123 -18.50 -1.36 -1.82
N ARG A 124 -18.90 -0.46 -2.72
CA ARG A 124 -20.05 0.40 -2.44
C ARG A 124 -21.23 -0.55 -2.31
N ASN A 125 -21.71 -0.83 -1.10
CA ASN A 125 -23.05 -1.37 -0.93
C ASN A 125 -23.97 -0.37 -1.64
N HIS A 126 -24.46 -0.71 -2.82
CA HIS A 126 -25.73 -0.19 -3.27
C HIS A 126 -26.74 -0.94 -2.42
N GLU A 127 -27.10 -0.34 -1.28
CA GLU A 127 -28.39 -0.65 -0.68
C GLU A 127 -29.43 -0.19 -1.69
N LEU A 128 -30.08 -1.17 -2.32
CA LEU A 128 -31.35 -1.01 -3.03
C LEU A 128 -32.46 -0.86 -2.00
#